data_AF-A0A955YNQ3-F1
#
_entry.id   AF-A0A955YNQ3-F1
#
_cell.length_a   1.000
_cell.length_b   1.000
_cell.length_c   1.000
_cell.angle_alpha   90.00
_cell.angle_beta   90.00
_cell.angle_gamma   90.00
#
_symmetry.space_group_name_H-M   'P 1'
#
loop_
_entity.id
_entity.type
_entity.pdbx_description
1 polymer ?
#
loop_
_entity_poly.entity_id
_entity_poly.type
_entity_poly.pdbx_seq_one_letter_code
_entity_poly.pdbx_strand_id
1 'polypeptide(L)'
;LQHGVPLSSYVEQFTFTRFEPSGIVEGHPNIKFSTSIIDYVFRVLGVEYLKRYDFAQVPPEEQRAELENPTDVNAVQRIEGVAHSEVPAALAAGIEPAEQVTFAFAGGGHAPNALDAQLGEMMGDAPMCEKCGHITVRNGACYKCLNCGNSMGCS
;
A
#
# COMPACT_ATOMS: atom_id res chain seq x y z
N LEU A 1 8.97 -16.15 -18.84
CA LEU A 1 9.44 -14.84 -18.33
C LEU A 1 9.70 -13.97 -19.55
N GLN A 2 8.91 -12.91 -19.76
CA GLN A 2 9.23 -11.96 -20.83
C GLN A 2 10.57 -11.32 -20.46
N HIS A 3 11.58 -11.49 -21.31
CA HIS A 3 12.92 -10.97 -21.04
C HIS A 3 12.88 -9.44 -21.15
N GLY A 4 13.45 -8.73 -20.16
CA GLY A 4 13.70 -7.28 -20.23
C GLY A 4 13.08 -6.42 -19.13
N VAL A 5 12.17 -6.94 -18.30
CA VAL A 5 11.63 -6.16 -17.16
C VAL A 5 12.61 -6.26 -15.98
N PRO A 6 13.08 -5.13 -15.41
CA PRO A 6 14.00 -5.16 -14.28
C PRO A 6 13.30 -5.66 -13.01
N LEU A 7 14.07 -6.26 -12.11
CA LEU A 7 13.57 -6.78 -10.83
C LEU A 7 12.88 -5.70 -9.99
N SER A 8 13.41 -4.48 -10.01
CA SER A 8 12.85 -3.33 -9.28
C SER A 8 11.39 -3.06 -9.65
N SER A 9 11.04 -3.11 -10.94
CA SER A 9 9.67 -2.92 -11.40
C SER A 9 8.72 -3.99 -10.86
N TYR A 10 9.17 -5.25 -10.81
CA TYR A 10 8.35 -6.32 -10.21
C TYR A 10 8.18 -6.15 -8.70
N VAL A 11 9.24 -5.77 -7.99
CA VAL A 11 9.18 -5.51 -6.55
C VAL A 11 8.17 -4.38 -6.26
N GLU A 12 8.24 -3.28 -6.99
CA GLU A 12 7.31 -2.16 -6.81
C GLU A 12 5.86 -2.50 -7.14
N GLN A 13 5.64 -3.31 -8.18
CA GLN A 13 4.29 -3.66 -8.62
C GLN A 13 3.60 -4.67 -7.69
N PHE A 14 4.35 -5.60 -7.09
CA PHE A 14 3.79 -6.74 -6.37
C PHE A 14 3.93 -6.67 -4.85
N THR A 15 4.76 -5.78 -4.32
CA THR A 15 4.78 -5.48 -2.88
C THR A 15 3.45 -4.88 -2.43
N PHE A 16 3.04 -5.19 -1.20
CA PHE A 16 1.80 -4.77 -0.55
C PHE A 16 0.50 -5.23 -1.23
N THR A 17 0.60 -6.13 -2.21
CA THR A 17 -0.58 -6.77 -2.78
C THR A 17 -1.23 -7.68 -1.73
N ARG A 18 -2.57 -7.68 -1.71
CA ARG A 18 -3.38 -8.46 -0.78
C ARG A 18 -4.00 -9.65 -1.49
N PHE A 19 -3.63 -10.83 -1.05
CA PHE A 19 -4.17 -12.12 -1.48
C PHE A 19 -4.10 -13.06 -0.28
N GLU A 20 -5.05 -13.97 -0.17
CA GLU A 20 -4.96 -15.05 0.81
C GLU A 20 -3.97 -16.12 0.33
N PRO A 21 -3.17 -16.74 1.22
CA PRO A 21 -3.10 -16.54 2.66
C PRO A 21 -2.30 -15.28 3.07
N SER A 22 -2.71 -14.64 4.16
CA SER A 22 -1.98 -13.54 4.81
C SER A 22 -1.70 -13.88 6.27
N GLY A 23 -0.60 -13.39 6.82
CA GLY A 23 -0.25 -13.72 8.20
C GLY A 23 1.22 -13.53 8.56
N ILE A 24 1.56 -14.13 9.70
CA ILE A 24 2.91 -14.13 10.26
C ILE A 24 3.82 -14.97 9.36
N VAL A 25 5.01 -14.45 9.11
CA VAL A 25 6.07 -15.14 8.38
C VAL A 25 7.04 -15.76 9.38
N GLU A 26 7.25 -17.07 9.25
CA GLU A 26 8.23 -17.82 10.03
C GLU A 26 9.54 -17.98 9.24
N GLY A 27 10.67 -17.89 9.93
CA GLY A 27 12.00 -18.16 9.35
C GLY A 27 12.75 -16.96 8.80
N HIS A 28 12.09 -15.90 8.34
CA HIS A 28 12.80 -14.72 7.83
C HIS A 28 13.22 -13.75 8.96
N PRO A 29 14.48 -13.26 8.99
CA PRO A 29 14.94 -12.35 10.04
C PRO A 29 14.26 -10.97 9.99
N ASN A 30 14.12 -10.38 8.81
CA ASN A 30 13.64 -8.99 8.64
C ASN A 30 12.13 -8.80 8.40
N ILE A 31 11.46 -9.79 7.82
CA ILE A 31 10.04 -9.72 7.44
C ILE A 31 9.25 -10.67 8.34
N LYS A 32 8.42 -10.11 9.23
CA LYS A 32 7.67 -10.89 10.24
C LYS A 32 6.19 -11.06 9.92
N PHE A 33 5.66 -10.23 9.03
CA PHE A 33 4.27 -10.29 8.62
C PHE A 33 4.15 -9.92 7.14
N SER A 34 3.26 -10.59 6.42
CA SER A 34 2.98 -10.34 5.01
C SER A 34 1.49 -10.40 4.71
N THR A 35 1.07 -9.58 3.74
CA THR A 35 -0.32 -9.51 3.28
C THR A 35 -0.66 -10.49 2.17
N SER A 36 0.32 -11.22 1.63
CA SER A 36 0.15 -12.32 0.68
C SER A 36 1.45 -13.10 0.44
N ILE A 37 1.38 -14.31 -0.08
CA ILE A 37 2.60 -15.04 -0.50
C ILE A 37 3.41 -14.28 -1.56
N ILE A 38 2.74 -13.55 -2.46
CA ILE A 38 3.37 -12.77 -3.51
C ILE A 38 4.08 -11.54 -2.90
N ASP A 39 3.41 -10.83 -1.98
CA ASP A 39 4.01 -9.75 -1.20
C ASP A 39 5.28 -10.24 -0.49
N TYR A 40 5.22 -11.39 0.19
CA TYR A 40 6.37 -11.95 0.87
C TYR A 40 7.55 -12.18 -0.09
N VAL A 41 7.34 -12.88 -1.21
CA VAL A 41 8.40 -13.19 -2.17
C VAL A 41 9.06 -11.91 -2.69
N PHE A 42 8.28 -10.92 -3.12
CA PHE A 42 8.85 -9.69 -3.68
C PHE A 42 9.48 -8.78 -2.63
N ARG A 43 9.01 -8.79 -1.37
CA ARG A 43 9.70 -8.10 -0.28
C ARG A 43 11.04 -8.75 0.05
N VAL A 44 11.13 -10.08 0.06
CA VAL A 44 12.41 -10.79 0.23
C VAL A 44 13.37 -10.43 -0.90
N LEU A 45 12.90 -10.44 -2.15
CA LEU A 45 13.73 -10.05 -3.29
C LEU A 45 14.20 -8.58 -3.19
N GLY A 46 13.34 -7.67 -2.75
CA GLY A 46 13.69 -6.27 -2.52
C GLY A 46 14.72 -6.07 -1.41
N VAL A 47 14.60 -6.80 -0.30
CA VAL A 47 15.53 -6.70 0.85
C VAL A 47 16.87 -7.35 0.52
N GLU A 48 16.88 -8.58 -0.02
CA GLU A 48 18.11 -9.34 -0.21
C GLU A 48 18.91 -8.89 -1.43
N TYR A 49 18.25 -8.64 -2.57
CA TYR A 49 18.92 -8.34 -3.84
C TYR A 49 19.03 -6.85 -4.13
N LEU A 50 18.00 -6.06 -3.80
CA LEU A 50 18.00 -4.62 -4.06
C LEU A 50 18.44 -3.79 -2.85
N LYS A 51 18.67 -4.43 -1.69
CA LYS A 51 19.06 -3.77 -0.43
C LYS A 51 18.09 -2.64 -0.04
N ARG A 52 16.82 -2.77 -0.44
CA ARG A 52 15.73 -1.84 -0.09
C ARG A 52 15.11 -2.26 1.23
N TYR A 53 15.65 -1.72 2.30
CA TYR A 53 15.23 -2.07 3.65
C TYR A 53 13.93 -1.39 4.10
N ASP A 54 13.37 -0.47 3.31
CA ASP A 54 12.05 0.14 3.54
C ASP A 54 10.92 -0.91 3.64
N PHE A 55 11.13 -2.09 3.05
CA PHE A 55 10.20 -3.21 3.09
C PHE A 55 10.33 -4.09 4.34
N ALA A 56 11.38 -3.92 5.14
CA ALA A 56 11.63 -4.73 6.34
C ALA A 56 10.92 -4.12 7.56
N GLN A 57 10.24 -4.95 8.35
CA GLN A 57 9.73 -4.49 9.66
C GLN A 57 10.85 -4.45 10.71
N VAL A 58 11.83 -5.35 10.58
CA VAL A 58 13.02 -5.39 11.43
C VAL A 58 14.21 -5.05 10.54
N PRO A 59 14.83 -3.86 10.70
CA PRO A 59 16.00 -3.47 9.92
C PRO A 59 17.13 -4.51 10.08
N PRO A 60 17.83 -4.87 9.00
CA PRO A 60 18.98 -5.77 9.09
C PRO A 60 20.15 -5.14 9.84
N GLU A 61 21.02 -5.99 10.39
CA GLU A 61 22.13 -5.58 11.26
C GLU A 61 23.06 -4.56 10.62
N GLU A 62 23.31 -4.66 9.31
CA GLU A 62 24.11 -3.69 8.55
C GLU A 62 23.56 -2.26 8.69
N GLN A 63 22.25 -2.10 8.52
CA GLN A 63 21.60 -0.80 8.62
C GLN A 63 21.49 -0.34 10.07
N ARG A 64 21.33 -1.27 11.02
CA ARG A 64 21.36 -0.95 12.47
C ARG A 64 22.73 -0.44 12.88
N ALA A 65 23.80 -1.04 12.39
CA ALA A 65 25.18 -0.62 12.65
C ALA A 65 25.48 0.77 12.06
N GLU A 66 24.88 1.13 10.93
CA GLU A 66 24.96 2.50 10.38
C GLU A 66 24.19 3.50 11.25
N LEU A 67 22.98 3.16 11.70
CA LEU A 67 22.15 4.01 12.57
C LEU A 67 22.80 4.24 13.95
N GLU A 68 23.57 3.29 14.45
CA GLU A 68 24.27 3.35 15.75
C GLU A 68 25.58 4.17 15.70
N ASN A 69 26.08 4.52 14.50
CA ASN A 69 27.34 5.27 14.31
C ASN A 69 27.11 6.66 13.67
N PRO A 70 26.67 7.68 14.46
CA PRO A 70 26.28 8.99 13.93
C PRO A 70 27.45 9.89 13.47
N THR A 71 28.70 9.42 13.47
CA THR A 71 29.90 10.22 13.13
C THR A 71 30.41 10.10 11.70
N ASP A 72 29.80 9.27 10.84
CA ASP A 72 30.25 9.15 9.44
C ASP A 72 29.48 10.09 8.51
N VAL A 73 30.03 11.28 8.32
CA VAL A 73 29.52 12.33 7.40
C VAL A 73 29.51 11.92 5.92
N ASN A 74 30.00 10.73 5.55
CA ASN A 74 29.96 10.21 4.19
C ASN A 74 28.82 9.20 3.92
N ALA A 75 27.97 8.88 4.91
CA ALA A 75 26.87 7.93 4.71
C ALA A 75 25.78 8.44 3.74
N VAL A 76 25.57 9.75 3.69
CA VAL A 76 24.55 10.39 2.82
C VAL A 76 24.90 10.25 1.34
N GLN A 77 26.18 10.23 0.98
CA GLN A 77 26.62 10.29 -0.43
C GLN A 77 26.68 8.92 -1.12
N ARG A 78 26.49 7.81 -0.38
CA ARG A 78 26.54 6.45 -0.93
C ARG A 78 25.16 5.92 -1.36
N ILE A 79 24.09 6.51 -0.81
CA ILE A 79 22.71 6.14 -1.13
C ILE A 79 22.29 6.73 -2.50
N GLU A 80 22.91 7.83 -2.93
CA GLU A 80 22.62 8.51 -4.21
C GLU A 80 23.38 7.93 -5.42
N GLY A 81 24.24 6.91 -5.21
CA GLY A 81 25.16 6.37 -6.21
C GLY A 81 24.65 5.24 -7.11
N VAL A 82 23.38 4.84 -7.03
CA VAL A 82 22.77 3.85 -7.96
C VAL A 82 21.79 4.54 -8.91
N ALA A 83 22.25 5.63 -9.51
CA ALA A 83 21.66 6.21 -10.70
C ALA A 83 22.48 5.76 -11.92
N HIS A 84 22.28 4.52 -12.38
CA HIS A 84 22.70 4.12 -13.73
C HIS A 84 21.70 3.13 -14.34
N SER A 85 20.74 3.67 -15.08
CA SER A 85 20.47 3.17 -16.43
C SER A 85 20.11 4.37 -17.28
N GLU A 86 21.11 4.87 -18.01
CA GLU A 86 20.96 5.84 -19.08
C GLU A 86 19.93 5.29 -20.08
N VAL A 87 18.80 5.98 -20.24
CA VAL A 87 17.88 5.73 -21.34
C VAL A 87 18.39 6.58 -22.52
N PRO A 88 18.86 5.99 -23.63
CA PRO A 88 19.37 6.78 -24.74
C PRO A 88 18.27 7.69 -25.33
N ALA A 89 18.66 8.94 -25.53
CA ALA A 89 17.88 10.02 -26.10
C ALA A 89 17.48 9.74 -27.55
N ALA A 90 16.40 9.00 -27.77
CA ALA A 90 15.82 8.83 -29.11
C ALA A 90 14.33 8.42 -29.08
N LEU A 91 13.50 9.04 -28.24
CA LEU A 91 12.03 9.02 -28.45
C LEU A 91 11.32 10.16 -27.70
N ALA A 92 11.57 11.40 -28.08
CA ALA A 92 10.80 12.55 -27.62
C ALA A 92 10.33 13.37 -28.83
N ALA A 93 9.37 12.82 -29.56
CA ALA A 93 8.53 13.58 -30.47
C ALA A 93 7.08 13.51 -29.97
N GLY A 94 6.65 14.60 -29.32
CA GLY A 94 5.26 15.04 -29.24
C GLY A 94 4.35 14.40 -28.20
N ILE A 95 4.38 14.88 -26.95
CA ILE A 95 3.23 14.85 -26.03
C ILE A 95 3.24 16.14 -25.17
N GLU A 96 2.20 16.96 -25.30
CA GLU A 96 1.94 18.19 -24.53
C GLU A 96 1.53 17.87 -23.07
N PRO A 97 1.77 18.77 -22.08
CA PRO A 97 1.65 18.43 -20.67
C PRO A 97 0.20 18.42 -20.16
N ALA A 98 -0.18 17.37 -19.43
CA ALA A 98 -1.43 17.30 -18.66
C ALA A 98 -1.12 17.33 -17.15
N GLU A 99 -1.92 18.13 -16.45
CA GLU A 99 -1.81 18.57 -15.05
C GLU A 99 -2.00 17.41 -14.03
N GLN A 100 -1.16 17.35 -13.00
CA GLN A 100 -1.17 16.28 -11.97
C GLN A 100 -1.92 16.73 -10.71
N VAL A 101 -2.78 15.85 -10.17
CA VAL A 101 -3.49 16.05 -8.89
C VAL A 101 -3.11 14.93 -7.91
N THR A 102 -2.69 15.33 -6.71
CA THR A 102 -2.26 14.46 -5.60
C THR A 102 -3.41 14.06 -4.68
N PHE A 103 -3.47 12.80 -4.23
CA PHE A 103 -4.27 12.42 -3.05
C PHE A 103 -3.57 11.35 -2.20
N ALA A 104 -3.55 11.60 -0.89
CA ALA A 104 -3.09 10.71 0.18
C ALA A 104 -4.28 10.37 1.08
N PHE A 105 -4.35 9.17 1.68
CA PHE A 105 -4.99 8.94 2.98
C PHE A 105 -4.59 7.60 3.63
N ALA A 106 -4.39 7.64 4.94
CA ALA A 106 -4.05 6.53 5.84
C ALA A 106 -5.09 6.38 6.96
N GLY A 107 -5.18 5.18 7.56
CA GLY A 107 -5.57 4.99 8.98
C GLY A 107 -6.75 4.05 9.25
N GLY A 108 -6.54 3.02 10.08
CA GLY A 108 -7.51 1.95 10.46
C GLY A 108 -8.05 2.01 11.91
N GLY A 109 -8.65 0.89 12.36
CA GLY A 109 -9.17 0.59 13.73
C GLY A 109 -10.63 0.08 13.68
N HIS A 110 -11.22 -0.74 14.56
CA HIS A 110 -10.92 -1.34 15.88
C HIS A 110 -12.04 -2.39 16.20
N ALA A 111 -11.94 -3.21 17.26
CA ALA A 111 -12.98 -4.20 17.66
C ALA A 111 -14.18 -3.56 18.40
N PRO A 112 -15.40 -4.10 18.26
CA PRO A 112 -16.62 -3.38 18.59
C PRO A 112 -16.95 -3.25 20.09
N ASN A 113 -17.10 -2.02 20.58
CA ASN A 113 -17.53 -1.71 21.97
C ASN A 113 -19.07 -1.62 22.08
N ALA A 114 -19.62 -1.30 23.26
CA ALA A 114 -21.06 -1.02 23.41
C ALA A 114 -21.57 0.09 22.45
N LEU A 115 -20.66 0.97 22.00
CA LEU A 115 -20.92 1.92 20.91
C LEU A 115 -21.14 1.23 19.55
N ASP A 116 -20.47 0.12 19.27
CA ASP A 116 -20.65 -0.65 18.03
C ASP A 116 -21.94 -1.46 18.03
N ALA A 117 -22.45 -1.86 19.21
CA ALA A 117 -23.79 -2.42 19.32
C ALA A 117 -24.86 -1.36 19.00
N GLN A 118 -24.69 -0.12 19.50
CA GLN A 118 -25.53 1.01 19.11
C GLN A 118 -25.35 1.41 17.63
N LEU A 119 -24.14 1.28 17.09
CA LEU A 119 -23.85 1.51 15.67
C LEU A 119 -24.52 0.44 14.79
N GLY A 120 -24.55 -0.80 15.27
CA GLY A 120 -25.25 -1.92 14.64
C GLY A 120 -26.76 -1.72 14.58
N GLU A 121 -27.38 -1.15 15.62
CA GLU A 121 -28.82 -0.81 15.59
C GLU A 121 -29.13 0.39 14.67
N MET A 122 -28.21 1.35 14.51
CA MET A 122 -28.39 2.47 13.56
C MET A 122 -28.11 2.10 12.09
N MET A 123 -27.37 1.02 11.83
CA MET A 123 -26.84 0.66 10.50
C MET A 123 -27.24 -0.75 10.01
N GLY A 124 -27.95 -1.53 10.83
CA GLY A 124 -28.13 -2.98 10.63
C GLY A 124 -29.11 -3.42 9.54
N ASP A 125 -30.00 -2.57 9.07
CA ASP A 125 -30.96 -2.86 7.98
C ASP A 125 -30.69 -2.04 6.70
N ALA A 126 -29.50 -1.43 6.57
CA ALA A 126 -29.20 -0.56 5.45
C ALA A 126 -28.93 -1.36 4.16
N PRO A 127 -29.82 -1.28 3.14
CA PRO A 127 -29.63 -2.01 1.89
C PRO A 127 -28.43 -1.46 1.11
N MET A 128 -27.80 -2.32 0.30
CA MET A 128 -26.72 -1.90 -0.59
C MET A 128 -27.27 -0.97 -1.68
N CYS A 129 -26.49 0.04 -2.07
CA CYS A 129 -26.90 1.00 -3.08
C CYS A 129 -27.08 0.32 -4.44
N GLU A 130 -28.27 0.40 -5.02
CA GLU A 130 -28.59 -0.19 -6.33
C GLU A 130 -27.78 0.37 -7.52
N LYS A 131 -27.22 1.57 -7.38
CA LYS A 131 -26.46 2.24 -8.44
C LYS A 131 -24.95 1.95 -8.40
N CYS A 132 -24.36 1.75 -7.21
CA CYS A 132 -22.90 1.59 -7.06
C CYS A 132 -22.45 0.54 -6.02
N GLY A 133 -23.39 -0.18 -5.39
CA GLY A 133 -23.09 -1.29 -4.49
C GLY A 133 -22.57 -0.92 -3.10
N HIS A 134 -22.31 0.36 -2.81
CA HIS A 134 -21.84 0.78 -1.48
C HIS A 134 -22.96 0.65 -0.43
N ILE A 135 -22.62 0.24 0.80
CA ILE A 135 -23.57 0.19 1.91
C ILE A 135 -24.14 1.60 2.16
N THR A 136 -25.45 1.71 2.19
CA THR A 136 -26.10 3.01 2.37
C THR A 136 -26.13 3.40 3.86
N VAL A 137 -26.34 4.68 4.13
CA VAL A 137 -26.45 5.19 5.50
C VAL A 137 -27.84 5.76 5.74
N ARG A 138 -28.43 5.45 6.89
CA ARG A 138 -29.77 5.92 7.26
C ARG A 138 -29.77 7.45 7.41
N ASN A 139 -30.69 8.12 6.73
CA ASN A 139 -30.93 9.55 6.82
C ASN A 139 -32.44 9.78 7.11
N GLY A 140 -32.81 9.67 8.38
CA GLY A 140 -34.20 9.71 8.82
C GLY A 140 -34.95 8.43 8.43
N ALA A 141 -36.06 8.57 7.70
CA ALA A 141 -36.84 7.45 7.19
C ALA A 141 -36.25 6.81 5.92
N CYS A 142 -35.31 7.49 5.25
CA CYS A 142 -34.68 7.02 4.02
C CYS A 142 -33.25 6.53 4.23
N TYR A 143 -32.66 5.99 3.17
CA TYR A 143 -31.24 5.70 3.05
C TYR A 143 -30.58 6.57 1.98
N LYS A 144 -29.35 7.00 2.25
CA LYS A 144 -28.55 7.77 1.30
C LYS A 144 -27.20 7.09 1.09
N CYS A 145 -26.81 6.94 -0.17
CA CYS A 145 -25.47 6.48 -0.52
C CYS A 145 -24.49 7.65 -0.45
N LEU A 146 -23.48 7.54 0.42
CA LEU A 146 -22.45 8.57 0.55
C LEU A 146 -21.44 8.57 -0.60
N ASN A 147 -21.35 7.47 -1.37
CA ASN A 147 -20.45 7.37 -2.51
C ASN A 147 -21.02 7.97 -3.80
N CYS A 148 -22.32 7.79 -4.09
CA CYS A 148 -22.92 8.24 -5.36
C CYS A 148 -24.15 9.16 -5.22
N GLY A 149 -24.56 9.50 -3.99
CA GLY A 149 -25.65 10.45 -3.72
C GLY A 149 -27.07 9.95 -3.97
N ASN A 150 -27.24 8.69 -4.39
CA ASN A 150 -28.55 8.10 -4.60
C ASN A 150 -29.29 7.99 -3.27
N SER A 151 -30.55 8.42 -3.23
CA SER A 151 -31.44 8.30 -2.08
C SER A 151 -32.52 7.25 -2.34
N MET A 152 -32.67 6.31 -1.41
CA MET A 152 -33.58 5.17 -1.52
C MET A 152 -34.54 5.19 -0.33
N GLY A 153 -35.84 4.94 -0.56
CA GLY A 153 -36.83 4.85 0.51
C GLY A 153 -37.33 6.20 1.06
N CYS A 154 -37.26 7.29 0.29
CA CYS A 154 -37.97 8.52 0.60
C CYS A 154 -39.35 8.54 -0.07
N SER A 155 -40.42 8.46 0.72
CA SER A 155 -41.79 8.80 0.30
C SER A 155 -42.04 10.29 0.42
#